data_AF-A0A1Q7CI16-F1
#
_entry.id   AF-A0A1Q7CI16-F1
#
_cell.length_a   1.000
_cell.length_b   1.000
_cell.length_c   1.000
_cell.angle_alpha   90.00
_cell.angle_beta   90.00
_cell.angle_gamma   90.00
#
_symmetry.space_group_name_H-M   'P 1'
#
loop_
_entity.id
_entity.type
_entity.pdbx_description
1 polymer ?
#
loop_
_entity_poly.entity_id
_entity_poly.type
_entity_poly.pdbx_seq_one_letter_code
_entity_poly.pdbx_strand_id
1 'polypeptide(L)'
;MTRKSESMRLRIIILAVFFASSLIAFARKQETVAELIARAESSKLDDRPHLYTEIGRRQVKAADELYAAGKPEEGRAAVRDVVQYSDKARDAATQSGKKLKDTEIAVRKMVARLRDIKRTLPFEDQGPVQDAVDHLEQVRTELLSQMFGKKENK
;
A
#
# COMPACT_ATOMS: atom_id res chain seq x y z
N MET A 1 30.72 52.66 17.18
CA MET A 1 30.45 52.02 15.86
C MET A 1 30.34 50.50 15.99
N THR A 2 29.64 49.98 17.00
CA THR A 2 29.67 48.54 17.41
C THR A 2 28.30 47.85 17.39
N ARG A 3 27.20 48.61 17.46
CA ARG A 3 25.81 48.09 17.55
C ARG A 3 25.31 47.38 16.27
N LYS A 4 25.88 47.69 15.10
CA LYS A 4 25.48 47.13 13.79
C LYS A 4 26.08 45.74 13.53
N SER A 5 27.19 45.40 14.19
CA SER A 5 27.88 44.11 14.07
C SER A 5 27.12 42.99 14.80
N GLU A 6 26.58 43.28 15.99
CA GLU A 6 25.84 42.30 16.80
C GLU A 6 24.50 41.90 16.17
N SER A 7 23.78 42.86 15.59
CA SER A 7 22.52 42.59 14.89
C SER A 7 22.71 41.77 13.61
N MET A 8 23.84 41.92 12.93
CA MET A 8 24.19 41.15 11.74
C MET A 8 24.57 39.70 12.08
N ARG A 9 25.34 39.50 13.17
CA ARG A 9 25.66 38.16 13.70
C ARG A 9 24.41 37.43 14.19
N LEU A 10 23.50 38.12 14.87
CA LEU A 10 22.24 37.53 15.33
C LEU A 10 21.34 37.11 14.16
N ARG A 11 21.29 37.91 13.08
CA ARG A 11 20.55 37.56 11.85
C ARG A 11 21.14 36.35 11.12
N ILE A 12 22.48 36.25 11.07
CA ILE A 12 23.17 35.09 10.48
C ILE A 12 22.89 33.82 11.30
N ILE A 13 22.89 33.91 12.63
CA ILE A 13 22.56 32.77 13.51
C ILE A 13 21.09 32.35 13.32
N ILE A 14 20.16 33.31 13.26
CA ILE A 14 18.74 33.00 13.03
C ILE A 14 18.54 32.34 11.66
N LEU A 15 19.19 32.82 10.60
CA LEU A 15 19.14 32.20 9.28
C LEU A 15 19.72 30.78 9.28
N ALA A 16 20.84 30.56 9.99
CA ALA A 16 21.46 29.23 10.09
C ALA A 16 20.56 28.23 10.84
N VAL A 17 19.87 28.66 11.89
CA VAL A 17 18.92 27.81 12.65
C VAL A 17 17.67 27.50 11.81
N PHE A 18 17.17 28.45 11.02
CA PHE A 18 16.06 28.22 10.08
C PHE A 18 16.45 27.30 8.90
N PHE A 19 17.71 27.30 8.48
CA PHE A 19 18.20 26.40 7.44
C PHE A 19 18.49 24.98 7.97
N ALA A 20 18.85 24.84 9.25
CA ALA A 20 19.06 23.53 9.87
C ALA A 20 17.73 22.78 10.14
N SER A 21 16.63 23.49 10.39
CA SER A 21 15.32 22.87 10.64
C SER A 21 14.62 22.34 9.38
N SER A 22 14.96 22.84 8.19
CA SER A 22 14.41 22.34 6.92
C SER A 22 15.00 20.99 6.49
N LEU A 23 16.21 20.64 6.96
CA LEU A 23 16.85 19.36 6.64
C LEU A 23 16.25 18.17 7.41
N ILE A 24 15.65 18.40 8.59
CA ILE A 24 15.03 17.34 9.41
C ILE A 24 13.67 16.91 8.84
N ALA A 25 12.98 17.80 8.10
CA ALA A 25 11.67 17.51 7.52
C ALA A 25 11.71 16.46 6.38
N PHE A 26 12.87 16.25 5.75
CA PHE A 26 13.00 15.34 4.60
C PHE A 26 13.38 13.90 4.97
N ALA A 27 13.72 13.61 6.23
CA ALA A 27 14.14 12.27 6.67
C ALA A 27 12.98 11.47 7.33
N ARG A 28 11.75 11.53 6.78
CA ARG A 28 10.71 10.58 7.18
C ARG A 28 11.11 9.18 6.71
N LYS A 29 11.63 8.36 7.63
CA LYS A 29 11.88 6.93 7.42
C LYS A 29 10.60 6.30 6.85
N GLN A 30 10.70 5.72 5.67
CA GLN A 30 9.57 5.04 5.04
C GLN A 30 9.26 3.79 5.88
N GLU A 31 8.03 3.73 6.41
CA GLU A 31 7.54 2.60 7.22
C GLU A 31 7.74 1.29 6.46
N THR A 32 8.28 0.26 7.12
CA THR A 32 8.47 -1.06 6.53
C THR A 32 7.14 -1.80 6.37
N VAL A 33 7.09 -2.86 5.54
CA VAL A 33 5.88 -3.69 5.43
C VAL A 33 5.51 -4.33 6.77
N ALA A 34 6.49 -4.76 7.57
CA ALA A 34 6.26 -5.32 8.89
C ALA A 34 5.65 -4.30 9.88
N GLU A 35 6.19 -3.08 9.92
CA GLU A 35 5.63 -1.98 10.72
C GLU A 35 4.19 -1.65 10.28
N LEU A 36 3.94 -1.64 8.98
CA LEU A 36 2.61 -1.38 8.42
C LEU A 36 1.60 -2.49 8.77
N ILE A 37 2.02 -3.76 8.80
CA ILE A 37 1.20 -4.90 9.25
C ILE A 37 0.84 -4.72 10.73
N ALA A 38 1.83 -4.46 11.58
CA ALA A 38 1.60 -4.25 13.01
C ALA A 38 0.64 -3.08 13.26
N ARG A 39 0.77 -1.99 12.48
CA ARG A 39 -0.18 -0.88 12.52
C ARG A 39 -1.58 -1.32 12.09
N ALA A 40 -1.72 -2.06 11.00
CA ALA A 40 -3.02 -2.52 10.52
C ALA A 40 -3.73 -3.39 11.57
N GLU A 41 -3.00 -4.30 12.22
CA GLU A 41 -3.55 -5.21 13.23
C GLU A 41 -4.00 -4.49 14.50
N SER A 42 -3.29 -3.44 14.91
CA SER A 42 -3.63 -2.62 16.08
C SER A 42 -4.64 -1.49 15.79
N SER A 43 -4.93 -1.20 14.53
CA SER A 43 -5.82 -0.11 14.12
C SER A 43 -7.30 -0.42 14.32
N LYS A 44 -8.12 0.63 14.40
CA LYS A 44 -9.59 0.52 14.39
C LYS A 44 -10.07 -0.07 13.08
N LEU A 45 -11.19 -0.79 13.13
CA LEU A 45 -11.74 -1.50 11.99
C LEU A 45 -11.93 -0.60 10.75
N ASP A 46 -12.33 0.65 10.94
CA ASP A 46 -12.58 1.61 9.85
C ASP A 46 -11.30 2.03 9.09
N ASP A 47 -10.14 1.96 9.75
CA ASP A 47 -8.85 2.35 9.18
C ASP A 47 -8.15 1.18 8.47
N ARG A 48 -8.48 -0.05 8.88
CA ARG A 48 -7.88 -1.29 8.38
C ARG A 48 -7.96 -1.49 6.86
N PRO A 49 -9.08 -1.20 6.16
CA PRO A 49 -9.17 -1.43 4.71
C PRO A 49 -8.08 -0.70 3.95
N HIS A 50 -7.83 0.57 4.29
CA HIS A 50 -6.79 1.34 3.64
C HIS A 50 -5.40 0.76 3.91
N LEU A 51 -5.10 0.42 5.16
CA LEU A 51 -3.81 -0.15 5.54
C LEU A 51 -3.53 -1.49 4.86
N TYR A 52 -4.52 -2.39 4.82
CA TYR A 52 -4.38 -3.67 4.13
C TYR A 52 -4.22 -3.50 2.61
N THR A 53 -4.94 -2.57 1.97
CA THR A 53 -4.71 -2.30 0.54
C THR A 53 -3.32 -1.71 0.26
N GLU A 54 -2.77 -0.92 1.18
CA GLU A 54 -1.41 -0.39 1.05
C GLU A 54 -0.37 -1.51 1.18
N ILE A 55 -0.56 -2.46 2.09
CA ILE A 55 0.29 -3.66 2.19
C ILE A 55 0.23 -4.44 0.86
N GLY A 56 -0.96 -4.73 0.36
CA GLY A 56 -1.13 -5.44 -0.92
C GLY A 56 -0.43 -4.73 -2.08
N ARG A 57 -0.53 -3.41 -2.19
CA ARG A 57 0.17 -2.64 -3.24
C ARG A 57 1.69 -2.75 -3.15
N ARG A 58 2.24 -2.69 -1.95
CA ARG A 58 3.68 -2.87 -1.74
C ARG A 58 4.14 -4.27 -2.10
N GLN A 59 3.30 -5.28 -1.86
CA GLN A 59 3.58 -6.65 -2.25
C GLN A 59 3.50 -6.86 -3.76
N VAL A 60 2.60 -6.17 -4.47
CA VAL A 60 2.62 -6.17 -5.96
C VAL A 60 3.94 -5.59 -6.49
N LYS A 61 4.43 -4.48 -5.91
CA LYS A 61 5.71 -3.88 -6.27
C LYS A 61 6.88 -4.82 -5.96
N ALA A 62 6.86 -5.45 -4.79
CA ALA A 62 7.88 -6.42 -4.40
C ALA A 62 7.87 -7.62 -5.35
N ALA A 63 6.72 -8.16 -5.72
CA ALA A 63 6.62 -9.26 -6.67
C ALA A 63 7.27 -8.91 -8.03
N ASP A 64 6.97 -7.72 -8.58
CA ASP A 64 7.57 -7.22 -9.82
C ASP A 64 9.12 -7.18 -9.72
N GLU A 65 9.63 -6.58 -8.65
CA GLU A 65 11.07 -6.46 -8.40
C GLU A 65 11.75 -7.83 -8.20
N LEU A 66 11.08 -8.76 -7.51
CA LEU A 66 11.60 -10.10 -7.23
C LEU A 66 11.64 -10.97 -8.50
N TYR A 67 10.61 -10.91 -9.33
CA TYR A 67 10.63 -11.59 -10.62
C TYR A 67 11.70 -11.00 -11.55
N ALA A 68 11.82 -9.67 -11.62
CA ALA A 68 12.87 -9.00 -12.39
C ALA A 68 14.29 -9.36 -11.90
N ALA A 69 14.45 -9.65 -10.62
CA ALA A 69 15.71 -10.08 -10.01
C ALA A 69 15.98 -11.60 -10.12
N GLY A 70 15.13 -12.37 -10.83
CA GLY A 70 15.30 -13.81 -10.97
C GLY A 70 15.03 -14.60 -9.68
N LYS A 71 14.17 -14.08 -8.81
CA LYS A 71 13.78 -14.68 -7.52
C LYS A 71 12.30 -15.13 -7.55
N PRO A 72 11.94 -16.12 -8.39
CA PRO A 72 10.54 -16.46 -8.64
C PRO A 72 9.81 -17.01 -7.40
N GLU A 73 10.50 -17.73 -6.50
CA GLU A 73 9.87 -18.21 -5.25
C GLU A 73 9.50 -17.07 -4.29
N GLU A 74 10.37 -16.07 -4.16
CA GLU A 74 10.11 -14.88 -3.37
C GLU A 74 9.00 -14.05 -4.03
N GLY A 75 9.01 -13.94 -5.37
CA GLY A 75 7.94 -13.30 -6.14
C GLY A 75 6.58 -13.96 -5.92
N ARG A 76 6.52 -15.30 -5.95
CA ARG A 76 5.33 -16.08 -5.60
C ARG A 76 4.85 -15.80 -4.17
N ALA A 77 5.77 -15.71 -3.21
CA ALA A 77 5.42 -15.38 -1.83
C ALA A 77 4.79 -13.99 -1.73
N ALA A 78 5.37 -12.98 -2.38
CA ALA A 78 4.80 -11.64 -2.43
C ALA A 78 3.40 -11.65 -3.09
N VAL A 79 3.20 -12.41 -4.17
CA VAL A 79 1.88 -12.56 -4.82
C VAL A 79 0.85 -13.19 -3.87
N ARG A 80 1.22 -14.19 -3.06
CA ARG A 80 0.33 -14.74 -2.03
C ARG A 80 -0.05 -13.69 -0.98
N ASP A 81 0.90 -12.85 -0.58
CA ASP A 81 0.61 -11.75 0.35
C ASP A 81 -0.36 -10.73 -0.28
N VAL A 82 -0.26 -10.45 -1.59
CA VAL A 82 -1.25 -9.58 -2.28
C VAL A 82 -2.67 -10.13 -2.11
N VAL A 83 -2.85 -11.44 -2.30
CA VAL A 83 -4.14 -12.11 -2.10
C VAL A 83 -4.60 -11.96 -0.65
N GLN A 84 -3.76 -12.38 0.30
CA GLN A 84 -4.08 -12.34 1.73
C GLN A 84 -4.51 -10.94 2.20
N TYR A 85 -3.77 -9.91 1.82
CA TYR A 85 -4.08 -8.55 2.26
C TYR A 85 -5.22 -7.91 1.47
N SER A 86 -5.54 -8.39 0.26
CA SER A 86 -6.77 -8.01 -0.44
C SER A 86 -8.01 -8.57 0.25
N ASP A 87 -7.95 -9.82 0.72
CA ASP A 87 -9.03 -10.45 1.50
C ASP A 87 -9.26 -9.71 2.82
N LYS A 88 -8.19 -9.46 3.59
CA LYS A 88 -8.28 -8.69 4.83
C LYS A 88 -8.86 -7.29 4.61
N ALA A 89 -8.52 -6.64 3.49
CA ALA A 89 -9.08 -5.34 3.15
C ALA A 89 -10.57 -5.41 2.81
N ARG A 90 -11.00 -6.42 2.06
CA ARG A 90 -12.41 -6.68 1.76
C ARG A 90 -13.20 -6.93 3.04
N ASP A 91 -12.71 -7.81 3.89
CA ASP A 91 -13.40 -8.21 5.12
C ASP A 91 -13.56 -7.02 6.05
N ALA A 92 -12.49 -6.23 6.25
CA ALA A 92 -12.57 -5.01 7.06
C ALA A 92 -13.52 -3.96 6.47
N ALA A 93 -13.56 -3.79 5.14
CA ALA A 93 -14.46 -2.84 4.49
C ALA A 93 -15.93 -3.28 4.59
N THR A 94 -16.16 -4.58 4.45
CA THR A 94 -17.49 -5.19 4.57
C THR A 94 -18.00 -5.10 6.01
N GLN A 95 -17.14 -5.44 6.98
CA GLN A 95 -17.49 -5.43 8.40
C GLN A 95 -17.72 -4.01 8.95
N SER A 96 -16.90 -3.03 8.55
CA SER A 96 -17.11 -1.63 8.94
C SER A 96 -18.25 -0.96 8.17
N GLY A 97 -18.65 -1.51 7.03
CA GLY A 97 -19.54 -0.85 6.06
C GLY A 97 -18.93 0.41 5.45
N LYS A 98 -17.62 0.63 5.61
CA LYS A 98 -16.91 1.82 5.14
C LYS A 98 -15.85 1.43 4.13
N LYS A 99 -15.44 2.41 3.30
CA LYS A 99 -14.32 2.27 2.36
C LYS A 99 -14.46 1.20 1.28
N LEU A 100 -15.63 0.58 1.10
CA LEU A 100 -15.88 -0.42 0.05
C LEU A 100 -15.40 0.01 -1.34
N LYS A 101 -15.76 1.23 -1.78
CA LYS A 101 -15.32 1.80 -3.07
C LYS A 101 -13.80 2.01 -3.12
N ASP A 102 -13.22 2.55 -2.07
CA ASP A 102 -11.77 2.82 -2.01
C ASP A 102 -10.99 1.49 -2.08
N THR A 103 -11.46 0.46 -1.39
CA THR A 103 -10.92 -0.90 -1.42
C THR A 103 -11.06 -1.51 -2.82
N GLU A 104 -12.24 -1.45 -3.45
CA GLU A 104 -12.45 -1.99 -4.81
C GLU A 104 -11.49 -1.35 -5.80
N ILE A 105 -11.33 -0.02 -5.77
CA ILE A 105 -10.43 0.70 -6.67
C ILE A 105 -8.99 0.26 -6.44
N ALA A 106 -8.58 0.04 -5.18
CA ALA A 106 -7.26 -0.45 -4.87
C ALA A 106 -7.02 -1.85 -5.43
N VAL A 107 -7.96 -2.77 -5.22
CA VAL A 107 -7.89 -4.15 -5.72
C VAL A 107 -7.87 -4.17 -7.26
N ARG A 108 -8.72 -3.37 -7.92
CA ARG A 108 -8.71 -3.21 -9.39
C ARG A 108 -7.35 -2.80 -9.94
N LYS A 109 -6.69 -1.85 -9.27
CA LYS A 109 -5.34 -1.42 -9.68
C LYS A 109 -4.31 -2.55 -9.47
N MET A 110 -4.39 -3.29 -8.38
CA MET A 110 -3.51 -4.43 -8.14
C MET A 110 -3.70 -5.53 -9.19
N VAL A 111 -4.95 -5.86 -9.56
CA VAL A 111 -5.24 -6.79 -10.66
C VAL A 111 -4.58 -6.35 -11.96
N ALA A 112 -4.72 -5.08 -12.34
CA ALA A 112 -4.12 -4.57 -13.56
C ALA A 112 -2.59 -4.75 -13.55
N ARG A 113 -1.94 -4.45 -12.42
CA ARG A 113 -0.49 -4.61 -12.27
C ARG A 113 -0.05 -6.08 -12.25
N LEU A 114 -0.79 -6.98 -11.60
CA LEU A 114 -0.49 -8.41 -11.66
C LEU A 114 -0.63 -8.97 -13.08
N ARG A 115 -1.60 -8.48 -13.87
CA ARG A 115 -1.71 -8.82 -15.31
C ARG A 115 -0.50 -8.31 -16.10
N ASP A 116 0.02 -7.14 -15.78
CA ASP A 116 1.24 -6.61 -16.41
C ASP A 116 2.45 -7.49 -16.07
N ILE A 117 2.65 -7.81 -14.78
CA ILE A 117 3.72 -8.70 -14.30
C ILE A 117 3.61 -10.05 -15.01
N LYS A 118 2.44 -10.70 -15.02
CA LYS A 118 2.26 -12.01 -15.64
C LYS A 118 2.78 -12.05 -17.09
N ARG A 119 2.57 -10.98 -17.87
CA ARG A 119 2.98 -10.93 -19.28
C ARG A 119 4.50 -10.87 -19.47
N THR A 120 5.26 -10.52 -18.44
CA THR A 120 6.73 -10.48 -18.49
C THR A 120 7.38 -11.77 -17.99
N LEU A 121 6.61 -12.69 -17.40
CA LEU A 121 7.13 -13.91 -16.79
C LEU A 121 7.28 -15.08 -17.78
N PRO A 122 8.26 -15.97 -17.55
CA PRO A 122 8.30 -17.30 -18.17
C PRO A 122 7.00 -18.07 -17.91
N PHE A 123 6.66 -18.99 -18.82
CA PHE A 123 5.41 -19.73 -18.77
C PHE A 123 5.19 -20.45 -17.43
N GLU A 124 6.24 -21.08 -16.88
CA GLU A 124 6.17 -21.78 -15.59
C GLU A 124 5.77 -20.88 -14.40
N ASP A 125 6.06 -19.58 -14.47
CA ASP A 125 5.80 -18.63 -13.38
C ASP A 125 4.47 -17.88 -13.55
N GLN A 126 3.79 -18.01 -14.71
CA GLN A 126 2.54 -17.28 -14.99
C GLN A 126 1.34 -17.82 -14.21
N GLY A 127 1.29 -19.12 -13.92
CA GLY A 127 0.15 -19.78 -13.25
C GLY A 127 -0.19 -19.14 -11.91
N PRO A 128 0.75 -19.07 -10.95
CA PRO A 128 0.50 -18.46 -9.65
C PRO A 128 0.04 -16.99 -9.72
N VAL A 129 0.52 -16.22 -10.70
CA VAL A 129 0.10 -14.83 -10.89
C VAL A 129 -1.31 -14.75 -11.48
N GLN A 130 -1.67 -15.67 -12.38
CA GLN A 130 -3.02 -15.77 -12.92
C GLN A 130 -4.05 -16.12 -11.83
N ASP A 131 -3.74 -17.09 -10.97
CA ASP A 131 -4.62 -17.46 -9.86
C ASP A 131 -4.89 -16.28 -8.92
N ALA A 132 -3.85 -15.49 -8.63
CA ALA A 132 -3.99 -14.27 -7.84
C ALA A 132 -4.85 -13.20 -8.55
N VAL A 133 -4.70 -13.05 -9.87
CA VAL A 133 -5.55 -12.15 -10.67
C VAL A 133 -7.02 -12.57 -10.57
N ASP A 134 -7.31 -13.86 -10.73
CA ASP A 134 -8.68 -14.37 -10.72
C ASP A 134 -9.31 -14.25 -9.32
N HIS A 135 -8.54 -14.53 -8.27
CA HIS A 135 -8.99 -14.32 -6.88
C HIS A 135 -9.29 -12.84 -6.60
N LEU A 136 -8.41 -11.93 -6.97
CA LEU A 136 -8.67 -10.49 -6.76
C LEU A 136 -9.86 -9.99 -7.58
N GLU A 137 -10.18 -10.58 -8.73
CA GLU A 137 -11.41 -10.28 -9.48
C GLU A 137 -12.67 -10.76 -8.74
N GLN A 138 -12.60 -11.88 -8.03
CA GLN A 138 -13.68 -12.33 -7.13
C GLN A 138 -13.87 -11.35 -5.97
N VAL A 139 -12.77 -10.93 -5.31
CA VAL A 139 -12.79 -9.92 -4.26
C VAL A 139 -13.45 -8.62 -4.73
N ARG A 140 -13.15 -8.16 -5.96
CA ARG A 140 -13.82 -6.98 -6.55
C ARG A 140 -15.31 -7.21 -6.74
N THR A 141 -15.70 -8.37 -7.24
CA THR A 141 -17.09 -8.72 -7.48
C THR A 141 -17.90 -8.71 -6.18
N GLU A 142 -17.33 -9.21 -5.08
CA GLU A 142 -17.94 -9.19 -3.75
C GLU A 142 -18.07 -7.77 -3.20
N LEU A 143 -17.03 -6.93 -3.33
CA LEU A 143 -17.08 -5.53 -2.93
C LEU A 143 -18.16 -4.74 -3.70
N LEU A 144 -18.25 -4.97 -5.02
CA LEU A 144 -19.28 -4.36 -5.86
C LEU A 144 -20.68 -4.84 -5.47
N SER A 145 -20.83 -6.13 -5.18
CA SER A 145 -22.10 -6.71 -4.71
C SER A 145 -22.50 -6.13 -3.36
N GLN A 146 -21.57 -5.84 -2.47
CA GLN A 146 -21.88 -5.19 -1.19
C GLN A 146 -22.31 -3.72 -1.35
N MET A 147 -21.80 -3.02 -2.36
CA MET A 147 -22.16 -1.63 -2.64
C MET A 147 -23.50 -1.49 -3.38
N PHE A 148 -23.78 -2.40 -4.31
CA PHE A 148 -24.87 -2.26 -5.28
C PHE A 148 -25.88 -3.41 -5.28
N GLY A 149 -25.62 -4.48 -4.54
CA GLY A 149 -26.54 -5.60 -4.39
C GLY A 149 -27.82 -5.17 -3.69
N LYS A 150 -28.94 -5.81 -4.06
CA LYS A 150 -30.19 -5.62 -3.33
C LYS A 150 -29.95 -6.04 -1.88
N LYS A 151 -30.18 -5.13 -0.93
CA LYS A 151 -30.38 -5.52 0.47
C LYS A 151 -31.62 -6.41 0.49
N GLU A 152 -31.46 -7.71 0.61
CA GLU A 152 -32.58 -8.55 1.04
C GLU A 152 -32.98 -8.04 2.43
N ASN A 153 -34.19 -7.50 2.53
CA ASN A 153 -34.76 -7.08 3.80
C ASN A 153 -34.83 -8.34 4.68
N LYS A 154 -33.96 -8.40 5.68
CA LYS A 154 -34.03 -9.42 6.74
C LYS A 154 -34.92 -8.91 7.86
#